data_AF-A0A8J7J608-F1
#
_entry.id   AF-A0A8J7J608-F1
#
_cell.length_a   1.000
_cell.length_b   1.000
_cell.length_c   1.000
_cell.angle_alpha   90.00
_cell.angle_beta   90.00
_cell.angle_gamma   90.00
#
_symmetry.space_group_name_H-M   'P 1'
#
loop_
_entity.id
_entity.type
_entity.pdbx_description
1 polymer ?
#
loop_
_entity_poly.entity_id
_entity_poly.type
_entity_poly.pdbx_seq_one_letter_code
_entity_poly.pdbx_strand_id
1 'polypeptide(L)'
;MMLRNLIVACLLPVAMPVTAQVPLTEFLGPHGCAIGPSTEAAALEAGFEQAVIDDLKAAPDAIRSGHWAYLPEPICQIELPQVVSEISLDDPDIQPAISAVDAYTEYGDPGCFLDGQKLRNLVIINRSWDQENAFQAYMRFIAAGILSGELRFYSDDPLRTPPGFQVLHGSCAEATATDEILENHRVLREVFVPFIETAGRQGNAADCADGDVFGTQSWQMVEELSKGRNTNAHLSFEMQLITFGAGWYEGMSSDGMGTPRPPLCGVYQE
;
A
#
# COMPACT_ATOMS: atom_id res chain seq x y z
N MET A 1 -36.82 27.44 62.36
CA MET A 1 -35.44 27.23 61.89
C MET A 1 -35.53 26.83 60.42
N MET A 2 -34.94 27.64 59.53
CA MET A 2 -35.16 27.66 58.08
C MET A 2 -34.60 26.42 57.38
N LEU A 3 -35.37 25.76 56.51
CA LEU A 3 -34.82 24.86 55.49
C LEU A 3 -34.81 25.59 54.13
N ARG A 4 -33.60 25.82 53.64
CA ARG A 4 -33.29 26.47 52.36
C ARG A 4 -33.43 25.47 51.21
N ASN A 5 -34.09 25.92 50.15
CA ASN A 5 -34.09 25.31 48.82
C ASN A 5 -32.66 25.24 48.26
N LEU A 6 -32.27 24.07 47.72
CA LEU A 6 -31.15 23.94 46.78
C LEU A 6 -31.71 23.41 45.46
N ILE A 7 -31.79 24.29 44.45
CA ILE A 7 -32.02 23.93 43.05
C ILE A 7 -30.63 23.62 42.48
N VAL A 8 -30.39 22.35 42.14
CA VAL A 8 -29.20 21.94 41.39
C VAL A 8 -29.54 22.07 39.91
N ALA A 9 -28.98 23.08 39.25
CA ALA A 9 -29.06 23.24 37.81
C ALA A 9 -28.11 22.24 37.13
N CYS A 10 -28.66 21.20 36.50
CA CYS A 10 -27.92 20.31 35.61
C CYS A 10 -27.53 21.06 34.34
N LEU A 11 -26.30 21.55 34.28
CA LEU A 11 -25.65 21.97 33.04
C LEU A 11 -25.28 20.71 32.26
N LEU A 12 -26.08 20.35 31.25
CA LEU A 12 -25.70 19.35 30.26
C LEU A 12 -24.60 19.95 29.37
N PRO A 13 -23.40 19.35 29.30
CA PRO A 13 -22.44 19.71 28.28
C PRO A 13 -23.01 19.27 26.92
N VAL A 14 -23.33 20.24 26.07
CA VAL A 14 -23.57 19.99 24.65
C VAL A 14 -22.22 19.60 24.06
N ALA A 15 -21.99 18.29 23.89
CA ALA A 15 -20.88 17.81 23.10
C ALA A 15 -21.12 18.24 21.65
N MET A 16 -20.38 19.22 21.17
CA MET A 16 -20.32 19.51 19.74
C MET A 16 -19.45 18.44 19.09
N PRO A 17 -19.94 17.64 18.13
CA PRO A 17 -19.06 16.90 17.26
C PRO A 17 -18.54 17.89 16.21
N VAL A 18 -17.42 18.55 16.50
CA VAL A 18 -16.59 19.13 15.46
C VAL A 18 -15.49 18.10 15.18
N THR A 19 -15.84 17.07 14.42
CA THR A 19 -14.85 16.38 13.61
C THR A 19 -14.72 17.22 12.36
N ALA A 20 -13.66 18.02 12.26
CA ALA A 20 -13.28 18.61 10.99
C ALA A 20 -12.96 17.43 10.05
N GLN A 21 -13.93 17.05 9.24
CA GLN A 21 -13.77 15.94 8.31
C GLN A 21 -12.80 16.41 7.23
N VAL A 22 -11.71 15.66 7.08
CA VAL A 22 -10.74 15.84 6.00
C VAL A 22 -11.51 15.88 4.66
N PRO A 23 -11.19 16.76 3.70
CA PRO A 23 -11.84 16.77 2.40
C PRO A 23 -11.81 15.39 1.74
N LEU A 24 -12.89 14.99 1.07
CA LEU A 24 -12.96 13.67 0.40
C LEU A 24 -11.81 13.48 -0.61
N THR A 25 -11.34 14.54 -1.25
CA THR A 25 -10.19 14.49 -2.16
C THR A 25 -8.87 14.15 -1.46
N GLU A 26 -8.67 14.61 -0.22
CA GLU A 26 -7.51 14.25 0.61
C GLU A 26 -7.63 12.79 1.11
N PHE A 27 -8.85 12.34 1.45
CA PHE A 27 -9.10 10.92 1.72
C PHE A 27 -8.76 10.03 0.51
N LEU A 28 -9.11 10.47 -0.71
CA LEU A 28 -8.91 9.69 -1.93
C LEU A 28 -7.45 9.66 -2.42
N GLY A 29 -6.57 10.54 -1.96
CA GLY A 29 -5.17 10.62 -2.38
C GLY A 29 -4.43 9.28 -2.22
N PRO A 30 -4.39 8.68 -1.01
CA PRO A 30 -3.82 7.35 -0.77
C PRO A 30 -4.53 6.20 -1.52
N HIS A 31 -5.78 6.42 -1.94
CA HIS A 31 -6.53 5.49 -2.77
C HIS A 31 -6.30 5.70 -4.28
N GLY A 32 -5.34 6.53 -4.68
CA GLY A 32 -5.00 6.76 -6.08
C GLY A 32 -6.02 7.64 -6.80
N CYS A 33 -6.75 8.49 -6.07
CA CYS A 33 -7.71 9.44 -6.63
C CYS A 33 -8.82 8.79 -7.48
N ALA A 34 -9.19 7.55 -7.17
CA ALA A 34 -10.19 6.79 -7.91
C ALA A 34 -11.38 6.40 -7.02
N ILE A 35 -12.59 6.70 -7.50
CA ILE A 35 -13.85 6.32 -6.87
C ILE A 35 -14.46 5.15 -7.62
N GLY A 36 -14.64 4.03 -6.95
CA GLY A 36 -15.31 2.83 -7.43
C GLY A 36 -15.85 2.01 -6.24
N PRO A 37 -16.28 0.75 -6.43
CA PRO A 37 -17.01 0.02 -5.39
C PRO A 37 -16.29 -0.06 -4.04
N SER A 38 -14.98 -0.37 -4.03
CA SER A 38 -14.20 -0.51 -2.80
C SER A 38 -13.90 0.83 -2.12
N THR A 39 -13.54 1.86 -2.88
CA THR A 39 -13.23 3.20 -2.32
C THR A 39 -14.47 3.99 -1.93
N GLU A 40 -15.61 3.76 -2.61
CA GLU A 40 -16.92 4.29 -2.22
C GLU A 40 -17.37 3.69 -0.88
N ALA A 41 -17.26 2.36 -0.73
CA ALA A 41 -17.55 1.71 0.55
C ALA A 41 -16.65 2.23 1.68
N ALA A 42 -15.35 2.38 1.43
CA ALA A 42 -14.40 2.93 2.40
C ALA A 42 -14.72 4.39 2.77
N ALA A 43 -15.10 5.23 1.81
CA ALA A 43 -15.50 6.61 2.06
C ALA A 43 -16.78 6.69 2.91
N LEU A 44 -17.77 5.86 2.61
CA LEU A 44 -19.00 5.77 3.41
C LEU A 44 -18.72 5.32 4.85
N GLU A 45 -17.84 4.32 5.04
CA GLU A 45 -17.40 3.86 6.36
C GLU A 45 -16.64 4.95 7.14
N ALA A 46 -15.85 5.77 6.44
CA ALA A 46 -15.19 6.95 6.99
C ALA A 46 -16.16 8.13 7.27
N GLY A 47 -17.46 7.95 6.98
CA GLY A 47 -18.52 8.91 7.31
C GLY A 47 -18.76 9.98 6.26
N PHE A 48 -18.24 9.83 5.03
CA PHE A 48 -18.56 10.75 3.94
C PHE A 48 -20.00 10.54 3.45
N GLU A 49 -20.69 11.62 3.10
CA GLU A 49 -22.05 11.54 2.57
C GLU A 49 -22.05 11.05 1.12
N GLN A 50 -22.99 10.17 0.76
CA GLN A 50 -23.16 9.66 -0.60
C GLN A 50 -23.26 10.79 -1.64
N ALA A 51 -23.95 11.89 -1.31
CA ALA A 51 -24.10 13.02 -2.23
C ALA A 51 -22.75 13.66 -2.59
N VAL A 52 -21.82 13.76 -1.63
CA VAL A 52 -20.48 14.33 -1.87
C VAL A 52 -19.65 13.41 -2.77
N ILE A 53 -19.78 12.09 -2.59
CA ILE A 53 -19.13 11.07 -3.43
C ILE A 53 -19.69 11.15 -4.86
N ASP A 54 -21.01 11.22 -5.01
CA ASP A 54 -21.69 11.31 -6.30
C ASP A 54 -21.34 12.60 -7.05
N ASP A 55 -21.26 13.73 -6.34
CA ASP A 55 -20.85 15.01 -6.92
C ASP A 55 -19.41 14.95 -7.47
N LEU A 56 -18.46 14.33 -6.76
CA LEU A 56 -17.10 14.13 -7.27
C LEU A 56 -17.07 13.20 -8.49
N LYS A 57 -17.83 12.09 -8.47
CA LYS A 57 -17.95 11.18 -9.64
C LYS A 57 -18.57 11.86 -10.87
N ALA A 58 -19.34 12.93 -10.65
CA ALA A 58 -19.99 13.73 -11.69
C ALA A 58 -19.17 14.97 -12.11
N ALA A 59 -17.99 15.21 -11.53
CA ALA A 59 -17.14 16.33 -11.88
C ALA A 59 -16.81 16.31 -13.40
N PRO A 60 -16.85 17.47 -14.09
CA PRO A 60 -16.65 17.53 -15.54
C PRO A 60 -15.33 16.92 -16.04
N ASP A 61 -14.26 17.04 -15.24
CA ASP A 61 -12.93 16.54 -15.58
C ASP A 61 -12.66 15.13 -15.03
N ALA A 62 -13.64 14.49 -14.39
CA ALA A 62 -13.51 13.10 -13.95
C ALA A 62 -13.50 12.14 -15.15
N ILE A 63 -12.52 11.24 -15.17
CA ILE A 63 -12.35 10.25 -16.24
C ILE A 63 -13.07 8.97 -15.83
N ARG A 64 -13.97 8.48 -16.69
CA ARG A 64 -14.78 7.28 -16.42
C ARG A 64 -14.18 6.05 -17.07
N SER A 65 -14.04 4.98 -16.30
CA SER A 65 -13.56 3.69 -16.77
C SER A 65 -14.37 2.56 -16.15
N GLY A 66 -15.36 2.04 -16.89
CA GLY A 66 -16.31 1.06 -16.34
C GLY A 66 -17.06 1.60 -15.12
N HIS A 67 -16.87 0.97 -13.96
CA HIS A 67 -17.46 1.37 -12.67
C HIS A 67 -16.62 2.38 -11.88
N TRP A 68 -15.50 2.83 -12.45
CA TRP A 68 -14.56 3.75 -11.82
C TRP A 68 -14.70 5.17 -12.36
N ALA A 69 -14.50 6.14 -11.47
CA ALA A 69 -14.25 7.55 -11.79
C ALA A 69 -12.88 7.94 -11.23
N TYR A 70 -11.94 8.27 -12.09
CA TYR A 70 -10.65 8.83 -11.71
C TYR A 70 -10.71 10.36 -11.70
N LEU A 71 -10.15 10.96 -10.66
CA LEU A 71 -10.12 12.40 -10.44
C LEU A 71 -8.69 12.90 -10.72
N PRO A 72 -8.39 13.40 -11.93
CA PRO A 72 -7.07 13.94 -12.23
C PRO A 72 -6.78 15.22 -11.45
N GLU A 73 -5.50 15.63 -11.41
CA GLU A 73 -5.16 16.97 -10.97
C GLU A 73 -5.87 18.05 -11.81
N PRO A 74 -6.29 19.17 -11.21
CA PRO A 74 -6.05 19.57 -9.82
C PRO A 74 -7.14 19.10 -8.83
N ILE A 75 -8.05 18.20 -9.21
CA ILE A 75 -9.17 17.77 -8.34
C ILE A 75 -8.65 16.94 -7.17
N CYS A 76 -7.79 15.97 -7.44
CA CYS A 76 -7.19 15.09 -6.45
C CYS A 76 -5.72 14.84 -6.83
N GLN A 77 -4.87 14.81 -5.80
CA GLN A 77 -3.45 14.50 -5.94
C GLN A 77 -3.19 13.11 -5.37
N ILE A 78 -2.55 12.23 -6.13
CA ILE A 78 -2.21 10.89 -5.65
C ILE A 78 -1.19 11.03 -4.54
N GLU A 79 -1.38 10.26 -3.47
CA GLU A 79 -0.43 10.16 -2.37
C GLU A 79 0.11 8.73 -2.25
N LEU A 80 1.16 8.57 -1.45
CA LEU A 80 1.59 7.24 -1.03
C LEU A 80 0.42 6.53 -0.32
N PRO A 81 0.12 5.26 -0.66
CA PRO A 81 -0.95 4.53 0.00
C PRO A 81 -0.74 4.42 1.51
N GLN A 82 -1.85 4.47 2.25
CA GLN A 82 -1.88 4.16 3.67
C GLN A 82 -2.38 2.73 3.84
N VAL A 83 -1.45 1.79 3.95
CA VAL A 83 -1.77 0.37 4.11
C VAL A 83 -1.72 0.00 5.58
N VAL A 84 -2.87 -0.40 6.13
CA VAL A 84 -2.97 -0.95 7.48
C VAL A 84 -2.78 -2.46 7.39
N SER A 85 -1.85 -3.02 8.16
CA SER A 85 -1.65 -4.47 8.25
C SER A 85 -2.12 -5.02 9.59
N GLU A 86 -2.77 -6.18 9.55
CA GLU A 86 -3.16 -6.98 10.70
C GLU A 86 -2.02 -7.84 11.24
N ILE A 87 -0.87 -7.85 10.55
CA ILE A 87 0.34 -8.55 10.92
C ILE A 87 1.43 -7.52 11.21
N SER A 88 2.20 -7.74 12.27
CA SER A 88 3.39 -6.95 12.59
C SER A 88 4.63 -7.84 12.67
N LEU A 89 5.80 -7.28 12.42
CA LEU A 89 7.07 -7.97 12.66
C LEU A 89 7.28 -8.32 14.14
N ASP A 90 6.65 -7.58 15.05
CA ASP A 90 6.70 -7.87 16.49
C ASP A 90 5.77 -9.03 16.91
N ASP A 91 4.93 -9.53 16.01
CA ASP A 91 4.00 -10.60 16.34
C ASP A 91 4.77 -11.92 16.59
N PRO A 92 4.47 -12.64 17.69
CA PRO A 92 5.22 -13.83 18.09
C PRO A 92 5.05 -14.99 17.10
N ASP A 93 3.97 -15.01 16.31
CA ASP A 93 3.75 -15.99 15.25
C ASP A 93 4.48 -15.68 13.94
N ILE A 94 5.14 -14.52 13.83
CA ILE A 94 5.90 -14.10 12.64
C ILE A 94 7.39 -14.35 12.81
N GLN A 95 7.92 -14.20 14.03
CA GLN A 95 9.32 -14.45 14.35
C GLN A 95 9.86 -15.81 13.83
N PRO A 96 9.11 -16.93 13.91
CA PRO A 96 9.58 -18.20 13.35
C PRO A 96 9.72 -18.20 11.83
N ALA A 97 9.08 -17.27 11.11
CA ALA A 97 9.16 -17.13 9.66
C ALA A 97 10.34 -16.25 9.20
N ILE A 98 11.14 -15.70 10.13
CA ILE A 98 12.33 -14.92 9.79
C ILE A 98 13.55 -15.83 9.89
N SER A 99 14.39 -15.85 8.85
CA SER A 99 15.62 -16.64 8.85
C SER A 99 16.64 -16.08 9.84
N ALA A 100 17.50 -16.96 10.38
CA ALA A 100 18.62 -16.53 11.21
C ALA A 100 19.56 -15.60 10.42
N VAL A 101 20.27 -14.70 11.12
CA VAL A 101 21.14 -13.65 10.54
C VAL A 101 22.24 -14.18 9.60
N ASP A 102 22.62 -15.44 9.70
CA ASP A 102 23.68 -16.07 8.92
C ASP A 102 23.18 -17.12 7.90
N ALA A 103 21.86 -17.25 7.75
CA ALA A 103 21.22 -18.36 7.03
C ALA A 103 21.62 -18.51 5.55
N TYR A 104 22.07 -17.44 4.88
CA TYR A 104 22.43 -17.47 3.44
C TYR A 104 23.89 -17.09 3.16
N THR A 105 24.74 -17.09 4.19
CA THR A 105 26.15 -16.69 4.06
C THR A 105 26.93 -17.52 3.03
N GLU A 106 26.56 -18.79 2.84
CA GLU A 106 27.16 -19.66 1.81
C GLU A 106 26.88 -19.19 0.37
N TYR A 107 25.82 -18.41 0.16
CA TYR A 107 25.43 -17.82 -1.12
C TYR A 107 25.89 -16.36 -1.26
N GLY A 108 26.57 -15.81 -0.25
CA GLY A 108 27.03 -14.42 -0.22
C GLY A 108 25.98 -13.41 0.24
N ASP A 109 24.82 -13.86 0.72
CA ASP A 109 23.81 -12.99 1.34
C ASP A 109 23.87 -13.10 2.88
N PRO A 110 23.44 -12.06 3.61
CA PRO A 110 23.12 -12.23 5.02
C PRO A 110 21.83 -13.06 5.19
N GLY A 111 21.38 -13.19 6.43
CA GLY A 111 20.09 -13.75 6.78
C GLY A 111 18.99 -12.71 6.92
N CYS A 112 18.09 -12.94 7.89
CA CYS A 112 16.95 -12.06 8.19
C CYS A 112 15.97 -11.89 7.02
N PHE A 113 15.78 -12.95 6.24
CA PHE A 113 14.78 -12.99 5.18
C PHE A 113 13.47 -13.57 5.71
N LEU A 114 12.38 -12.96 5.29
CA LEU A 114 11.03 -13.44 5.56
C LEU A 114 10.68 -14.62 4.63
N ASP A 115 10.32 -15.75 5.23
CA ASP A 115 9.66 -16.86 4.54
C ASP A 115 8.15 -16.60 4.48
N GLY A 116 7.72 -16.04 3.36
CA GLY A 116 6.31 -15.67 3.15
C GLY A 116 5.35 -16.87 3.15
N GLN A 117 5.78 -18.06 2.71
CA GLN A 117 4.93 -19.24 2.74
C GLN A 117 4.75 -19.73 4.18
N LYS A 118 5.83 -19.78 4.94
CA LYS A 118 5.79 -20.15 6.36
C LYS A 118 4.96 -19.16 7.17
N LEU A 119 5.11 -17.86 6.94
CA LEU A 119 4.26 -16.84 7.57
C LEU A 119 2.78 -17.11 7.31
N ARG A 120 2.38 -17.29 6.04
CA ARG A 120 0.96 -17.52 5.70
C ARG A 120 0.43 -18.79 6.38
N ASN A 121 1.21 -19.85 6.42
CA ASN A 121 0.83 -21.08 7.12
C ASN A 121 0.68 -20.86 8.62
N LEU A 122 1.57 -20.07 9.24
CA LEU A 122 1.52 -19.78 10.67
C LEU A 122 0.27 -18.96 11.03
N VAL A 123 -0.09 -17.94 10.25
CA VAL A 123 -1.32 -17.16 10.54
C VAL A 123 -2.60 -17.96 10.31
N ILE A 124 -2.63 -18.86 9.31
CA ILE A 124 -3.73 -19.81 9.13
C ILE A 124 -3.91 -20.67 10.38
N ILE A 125 -2.82 -21.25 10.88
CA ILE A 125 -2.86 -22.16 12.05
C ILE A 125 -3.17 -21.39 13.34
N ASN A 126 -2.46 -20.30 13.61
CA ASN A 126 -2.48 -19.62 14.90
C ASN A 126 -3.66 -18.65 15.02
N ARG A 127 -4.13 -18.06 13.92
CA ARG A 127 -5.23 -17.09 13.91
C ARG A 127 -6.52 -17.66 13.33
N SER A 128 -6.52 -18.94 12.92
CA SER A 128 -7.67 -19.62 12.31
C SER A 128 -8.22 -18.88 11.08
N TRP A 129 -7.33 -18.22 10.33
CA TRP A 129 -7.70 -17.56 9.08
C TRP A 129 -7.84 -18.59 7.96
N ASP A 130 -8.77 -18.33 7.03
CA ASP A 130 -8.78 -19.05 5.76
C ASP A 130 -7.62 -18.58 4.85
N GLN A 131 -7.43 -19.31 3.75
CA GLN A 131 -6.33 -19.04 2.82
C GLN A 131 -6.41 -17.65 2.20
N GLU A 132 -7.61 -17.16 1.93
CA GLU A 132 -7.82 -15.88 1.27
C GLU A 132 -7.52 -14.73 2.23
N ASN A 133 -8.05 -14.77 3.45
CA ASN A 133 -7.71 -13.80 4.49
C ASN A 133 -6.21 -13.79 4.79
N ALA A 134 -5.56 -14.96 4.85
CA ALA A 134 -4.12 -15.04 5.06
C ALA A 134 -3.31 -14.45 3.89
N PHE A 135 -3.76 -14.66 2.66
CA PHE A 135 -3.14 -14.05 1.48
C PHE A 135 -3.30 -12.53 1.48
N GLN A 136 -4.50 -12.01 1.69
CA GLN A 136 -4.77 -10.57 1.72
C GLN A 136 -4.00 -9.86 2.84
N ALA A 137 -3.99 -10.44 4.04
CA ALA A 137 -3.23 -9.90 5.16
C ALA A 137 -1.72 -9.95 4.89
N TYR A 138 -1.21 -10.98 4.20
CA TYR A 138 0.18 -11.05 3.77
C TYR A 138 0.52 -9.94 2.77
N MET A 139 -0.32 -9.68 1.77
CA MET A 139 -0.09 -8.59 0.80
C MET A 139 -0.09 -7.22 1.48
N ARG A 140 -1.02 -6.98 2.42
CA ARG A 140 -1.04 -5.76 3.25
C ARG A 140 0.21 -5.64 4.12
N PHE A 141 0.66 -6.76 4.72
CA PHE A 141 1.87 -6.80 5.54
C PHE A 141 3.13 -6.44 4.74
N ILE A 142 3.32 -7.06 3.57
CA ILE A 142 4.46 -6.75 2.70
C ILE A 142 4.43 -5.29 2.27
N ALA A 143 3.29 -4.79 1.79
CA ALA A 143 3.15 -3.40 1.38
C ALA A 143 3.42 -2.41 2.52
N ALA A 144 2.84 -2.65 3.70
CA ALA A 144 3.07 -1.81 4.88
C ALA A 144 4.55 -1.82 5.30
N GLY A 145 5.20 -2.98 5.31
CA GLY A 145 6.62 -3.10 5.65
C GLY A 145 7.55 -2.42 4.63
N ILE A 146 7.23 -2.47 3.33
CA ILE A 146 7.98 -1.72 2.30
C ILE A 146 7.79 -0.22 2.50
N LEU A 147 6.55 0.24 2.76
CA LEU A 147 6.24 1.64 2.97
C LEU A 147 6.91 2.22 4.23
N SER A 148 6.94 1.44 5.32
CA SER A 148 7.62 1.80 6.58
C SER A 148 9.14 1.73 6.47
N GLY A 149 9.66 0.88 5.59
CA GLY A 149 11.09 0.61 5.43
C GLY A 149 11.59 -0.58 6.25
N GLU A 150 10.69 -1.30 6.94
CA GLU A 150 11.01 -2.47 7.75
C GLU A 150 11.16 -3.76 6.92
N LEU A 151 10.69 -3.77 5.67
CA LEU A 151 10.88 -4.87 4.71
C LEU A 151 11.45 -4.34 3.40
N ARG A 152 12.47 -5.01 2.87
CA ARG A 152 13.10 -4.63 1.60
C ARG A 152 13.37 -5.85 0.72
N PHE A 153 13.01 -5.76 -0.55
CA PHE A 153 13.40 -6.71 -1.59
C PHE A 153 14.52 -6.07 -2.41
N TYR A 154 15.75 -6.24 -1.92
CA TYR A 154 16.90 -5.47 -2.38
C TYR A 154 17.99 -6.35 -2.99
N SER A 155 18.44 -6.00 -4.19
CA SER A 155 19.69 -6.42 -4.82
C SER A 155 20.11 -5.35 -5.82
N ASP A 156 21.41 -5.07 -5.91
CA ASP A 156 21.98 -4.20 -6.93
C ASP A 156 22.23 -4.92 -8.27
N ASP A 157 22.22 -6.26 -8.25
CA ASP A 157 22.32 -7.11 -9.43
C ASP A 157 20.91 -7.51 -9.93
N PRO A 158 20.50 -7.10 -11.15
CA PRO A 158 19.21 -7.48 -11.74
C PRO A 158 19.09 -8.97 -12.05
N LEU A 159 20.21 -9.71 -12.11
CA LEU A 159 20.23 -11.17 -12.32
C LEU A 159 20.21 -11.95 -11.00
N ARG A 160 20.35 -11.26 -9.86
CA ARG A 160 20.28 -11.86 -8.53
C ARG A 160 18.94 -11.51 -7.89
N THR A 161 18.07 -12.50 -7.81
CA THR A 161 16.82 -12.41 -7.05
C THR A 161 17.11 -12.60 -5.56
N PRO A 162 16.74 -11.65 -4.68
CA PRO A 162 16.85 -11.83 -3.23
C PRO A 162 16.11 -13.10 -2.76
N PRO A 163 16.62 -13.81 -1.72
CA PRO A 163 15.93 -14.97 -1.15
C PRO A 163 14.50 -14.68 -0.66
N GLY A 164 14.21 -13.43 -0.30
CA GLY A 164 12.90 -12.96 0.15
C GLY A 164 12.95 -11.48 0.51
N PHE A 165 11.97 -11.01 1.29
CA PHE A 165 12.03 -9.67 1.88
C PHE A 165 12.97 -9.69 3.08
N GLN A 166 14.01 -8.89 3.02
CA GLN A 166 14.92 -8.67 4.14
C GLN A 166 14.23 -7.81 5.20
N VAL A 167 14.29 -8.28 6.44
CA VAL A 167 13.74 -7.61 7.62
C VAL A 167 14.75 -6.59 8.13
N LEU A 168 14.36 -5.32 8.19
CA LEU A 168 15.16 -4.20 8.69
C LEU A 168 14.64 -3.67 10.02
N HIS A 169 14.17 -4.59 10.88
CA HIS A 169 13.63 -4.29 12.19
C HIS A 169 14.41 -5.02 13.29
N GLY A 170 14.44 -4.43 14.49
CA GLY A 170 15.11 -5.02 15.66
C GLY A 170 16.56 -5.45 15.38
N SER A 171 16.93 -6.64 15.85
CA SER A 171 18.29 -7.18 15.68
C SER A 171 18.67 -7.45 14.21
N CYS A 172 17.68 -7.63 13.33
CA CYS A 172 17.95 -7.80 11.90
C CYS A 172 18.40 -6.48 11.26
N ALA A 173 17.82 -5.35 11.67
CA ALA A 173 18.25 -4.03 11.22
C ALA A 173 19.75 -3.79 11.46
N GLU A 174 20.25 -4.16 12.64
CA GLU A 174 21.67 -4.00 13.01
C GLU A 174 22.61 -4.82 12.12
N ALA A 175 22.13 -5.96 11.60
CA ALA A 175 22.94 -6.87 10.80
C ALA A 175 22.86 -6.59 9.29
N THR A 176 21.75 -6.05 8.80
CA THR A 176 21.46 -6.01 7.36
C THR A 176 21.12 -4.63 6.81
N ALA A 177 20.76 -3.65 7.64
CA ALA A 177 20.44 -2.31 7.14
C ALA A 177 21.72 -1.58 6.73
N THR A 178 21.91 -1.41 5.42
CA THR A 178 22.99 -0.59 4.86
C THR A 178 22.48 0.80 4.51
N ASP A 179 23.39 1.79 4.48
CA ASP A 179 23.05 3.16 4.03
C ASP A 179 22.42 3.15 2.63
N GLU A 180 22.85 2.22 1.79
CA GLU A 180 22.33 2.03 0.43
C GLU A 180 20.88 1.55 0.43
N ILE A 181 20.54 0.53 1.24
CA ILE A 181 19.16 0.06 1.33
C ILE A 181 18.24 1.16 1.89
N LEU A 182 18.72 1.91 2.89
CA LEU A 182 17.99 3.03 3.47
C LEU A 182 17.79 4.18 2.46
N GLU A 183 18.78 4.48 1.63
CA GLU A 183 18.65 5.48 0.57
C GLU A 183 17.65 5.02 -0.51
N ASN A 184 17.69 3.75 -0.92
CA ASN A 184 16.71 3.21 -1.86
C ASN A 184 15.27 3.24 -1.33
N HIS A 185 15.07 3.20 0.00
CA HIS A 185 13.75 3.46 0.59
C HIS A 185 13.31 4.91 0.47
N ARG A 186 14.22 5.88 0.65
CA ARG A 186 13.92 7.29 0.40
C ARG A 186 13.57 7.52 -1.07
N VAL A 187 14.35 6.93 -1.98
CA VAL A 187 14.09 6.97 -3.42
C VAL A 187 12.71 6.38 -3.72
N LEU A 188 12.37 5.20 -3.20
CA LEU A 188 11.04 4.59 -3.34
C LEU A 188 9.93 5.60 -3.03
N ARG A 189 10.00 6.23 -1.85
CA ARG A 189 8.97 7.15 -1.37
C ARG A 189 8.84 8.41 -2.24
N GLU A 190 9.95 8.89 -2.79
CA GLU A 190 9.97 10.04 -3.68
C GLU A 190 9.42 9.72 -5.07
N VAL A 191 9.78 8.55 -5.63
CA VAL A 191 9.47 8.22 -7.02
C VAL A 191 8.18 7.43 -7.21
N PHE A 192 7.59 6.88 -6.14
CA PHE A 192 6.37 6.07 -6.22
C PHE A 192 5.24 6.77 -6.97
N VAL A 193 4.82 7.96 -6.54
CA VAL A 193 3.69 8.66 -7.16
C VAL A 193 3.98 9.02 -8.63
N PRO A 194 5.12 9.66 -8.97
CA PRO A 194 5.49 9.90 -10.36
C PRO A 194 5.56 8.63 -11.23
N PHE A 195 5.99 7.51 -10.64
CA PHE A 195 6.03 6.21 -11.31
C PHE A 195 4.61 5.71 -11.61
N ILE A 196 3.71 5.70 -10.64
CA ILE A 196 2.31 5.30 -10.82
C ILE A 196 1.63 6.12 -11.92
N GLU A 197 1.79 7.44 -11.88
CA GLU A 197 1.19 8.32 -12.89
C GLU A 197 1.74 8.05 -14.29
N THR A 198 3.05 7.81 -14.39
CA THR A 198 3.69 7.55 -15.68
C THR A 198 3.31 6.17 -16.21
N ALA A 199 3.31 5.14 -15.35
CA ALA A 199 2.83 3.80 -15.67
C ALA A 199 1.35 3.84 -16.11
N GLY A 200 0.48 4.53 -15.39
CA GLY A 200 -0.93 4.68 -15.75
C GLY A 200 -1.13 5.33 -17.12
N ARG A 201 -0.34 6.37 -17.45
CA ARG A 201 -0.38 7.06 -18.76
C ARG A 201 0.14 6.21 -19.91
N GLN A 202 1.12 5.35 -19.65
CA GLN A 202 1.77 4.51 -20.66
C GLN A 202 1.10 3.13 -20.81
N GLY A 203 0.35 2.70 -19.80
CA GLY A 203 -0.29 1.39 -19.76
C GLY A 203 -1.25 1.22 -20.94
N ASN A 204 -1.05 0.16 -21.71
CA ASN A 204 -1.93 -0.19 -22.82
C ASN A 204 -3.03 -1.17 -22.37
N ALA A 205 -4.08 -1.31 -23.18
CA ALA A 205 -5.24 -2.12 -22.81
C ALA A 205 -4.93 -3.62 -22.61
N ALA A 206 -3.90 -4.14 -23.30
CA ALA A 206 -3.48 -5.53 -23.16
C ALA A 206 -2.77 -5.76 -21.82
N ASP A 207 -1.82 -4.89 -21.45
CA ASP A 207 -1.11 -4.94 -20.17
C ASP A 207 -2.10 -4.86 -19.00
N CYS A 208 -3.13 -4.01 -19.13
CA CYS A 208 -4.19 -3.88 -18.15
C CYS A 208 -5.09 -5.12 -18.05
N ALA A 209 -5.33 -5.82 -19.17
CA ALA A 209 -6.11 -7.06 -19.17
C ALA A 209 -5.35 -8.22 -18.54
N ASP A 210 -4.02 -8.26 -18.71
CA ASP A 210 -3.14 -9.28 -18.15
C ASP A 210 -2.71 -8.97 -16.69
N GLY A 211 -3.01 -7.77 -16.20
CA GLY A 211 -2.66 -7.32 -14.85
C GLY A 211 -1.18 -6.93 -14.67
N ASP A 212 -0.41 -6.87 -15.76
CA ASP A 212 1.01 -6.50 -15.76
C ASP A 212 1.20 -5.02 -16.14
N VAL A 213 0.73 -4.12 -15.27
CA VAL A 213 0.76 -2.67 -15.53
C VAL A 213 2.19 -2.12 -15.62
N PHE A 214 3.15 -2.76 -14.97
CA PHE A 214 4.50 -2.22 -14.83
C PHE A 214 5.43 -2.68 -15.95
N GLY A 215 5.14 -3.83 -16.56
CA GLY A 215 5.76 -4.29 -17.79
C GLY A 215 7.29 -4.31 -17.77
N THR A 216 7.87 -4.50 -18.96
CA THR A 216 9.33 -4.69 -19.12
C THR A 216 10.15 -3.41 -19.06
N GLN A 217 9.51 -2.22 -19.12
CA GLN A 217 10.19 -0.92 -19.12
C GLN A 217 10.21 -0.23 -17.75
N SER A 218 9.60 -0.83 -16.72
CA SER A 218 9.54 -0.24 -15.37
C SER A 218 10.92 0.13 -14.80
N TRP A 219 11.97 -0.63 -15.12
CA TRP A 219 13.34 -0.32 -14.70
C TRP A 219 13.86 1.00 -15.30
N GLN A 220 13.56 1.29 -16.56
CA GLN A 220 13.97 2.54 -17.23
C GLN A 220 13.26 3.73 -16.58
N MET A 221 11.96 3.56 -16.30
CA MET A 221 11.17 4.58 -15.64
C MET A 221 11.70 4.90 -14.25
N VAL A 222 12.04 3.88 -13.45
CA VAL A 222 12.66 4.06 -12.13
C VAL A 222 14.00 4.80 -12.24
N GLU A 223 14.85 4.43 -13.20
CA GLU A 223 16.14 5.07 -13.42
C GLU A 223 15.99 6.56 -13.74
N GLU A 224 15.09 6.89 -14.67
CA GLU A 224 14.79 8.27 -15.08
C GLU A 224 14.23 9.11 -13.93
N LEU A 225 13.25 8.57 -13.19
CA LEU A 225 12.59 9.27 -12.07
C LEU A 225 13.54 9.45 -10.88
N SER A 226 14.37 8.45 -10.58
CA SER A 226 15.35 8.51 -9.48
C SER A 226 16.58 9.33 -9.82
N LYS A 227 16.81 9.63 -11.11
CA LYS A 227 18.01 10.31 -11.65
C LYS A 227 19.29 9.54 -11.32
N GLY A 228 19.24 8.22 -11.43
CA GLY A 228 20.37 7.32 -11.15
C GLY A 228 20.74 7.16 -9.68
N ARG A 229 19.84 7.56 -8.76
CA ARG A 229 20.03 7.32 -7.31
C ARG A 229 19.53 5.95 -6.85
N ASN A 230 18.67 5.31 -7.64
CA ASN A 230 18.21 3.96 -7.34
C ASN A 230 19.30 2.95 -7.67
N THR A 231 19.74 2.18 -6.69
CA THR A 231 20.58 1.00 -6.92
C THR A 231 19.82 -0.30 -6.74
N ASN A 232 18.58 -0.28 -6.22
CA ASN A 232 17.75 -1.48 -6.13
C ASN A 232 17.22 -1.88 -7.51
N ALA A 233 17.78 -2.95 -8.09
CA ALA A 233 17.34 -3.49 -9.36
C ALA A 233 15.87 -3.97 -9.36
N HIS A 234 15.29 -4.18 -8.17
CA HIS A 234 13.94 -4.69 -7.98
C HIS A 234 12.96 -3.64 -7.44
N LEU A 235 13.27 -2.35 -7.53
CA LEU A 235 12.42 -1.29 -6.96
C LEU A 235 11.00 -1.29 -7.55
N SER A 236 10.84 -1.51 -8.85
CA SER A 236 9.50 -1.54 -9.48
C SER A 236 8.65 -2.72 -8.98
N PHE A 237 9.27 -3.84 -8.61
CA PHE A 237 8.59 -4.95 -7.96
C PHE A 237 8.09 -4.57 -6.56
N GLU A 238 8.89 -3.86 -5.76
CA GLU A 238 8.43 -3.32 -4.47
C GLU A 238 7.24 -2.38 -4.63
N MET A 239 7.26 -1.51 -5.64
CA MET A 239 6.12 -0.64 -5.96
C MET A 239 4.88 -1.45 -6.33
N GLN A 240 5.04 -2.58 -7.03
CA GLN A 240 3.90 -3.40 -7.46
C GLN A 240 3.23 -4.02 -6.25
N LEU A 241 4.03 -4.53 -5.31
CA LEU A 241 3.53 -5.10 -4.07
C LEU A 241 2.81 -4.06 -3.21
N ILE A 242 3.29 -2.81 -3.19
CA ILE A 242 2.57 -1.71 -2.55
C ILE A 242 1.19 -1.54 -3.18
N THR A 243 1.08 -1.54 -4.52
CA THR A 243 -0.23 -1.41 -5.18
C THR A 243 -1.16 -2.59 -4.92
N PHE A 244 -0.64 -3.81 -4.79
CA PHE A 244 -1.42 -4.97 -4.37
C PHE A 244 -1.94 -4.81 -2.94
N GLY A 245 -1.06 -4.51 -1.97
CA GLY A 245 -1.46 -4.35 -0.57
C GLY A 245 -2.35 -3.12 -0.33
N ALA A 246 -2.27 -2.10 -1.20
CA ALA A 246 -3.15 -0.93 -1.17
C ALA A 246 -4.56 -1.18 -1.74
N GLY A 247 -4.83 -2.38 -2.28
CA GLY A 247 -6.12 -2.68 -2.91
C GLY A 247 -6.33 -1.92 -4.22
N TRP A 248 -5.27 -1.70 -4.99
CA TRP A 248 -5.35 -1.11 -6.33
C TRP A 248 -5.59 -2.15 -7.43
N TYR A 249 -5.79 -3.41 -7.02
CA TYR A 249 -6.23 -4.51 -7.86
C TYR A 249 -7.50 -5.11 -7.27
N GLU A 250 -8.59 -5.10 -8.05
CA GLU A 250 -9.89 -5.65 -7.65
C GLU A 250 -9.94 -7.17 -7.87
N GLY A 251 -10.50 -7.90 -6.91
CA GLY A 251 -10.65 -9.35 -7.01
C GLY A 251 -9.33 -10.13 -6.96
N MET A 252 -8.25 -9.52 -6.46
CA MET A 252 -7.01 -10.23 -6.17
C MET A 252 -7.28 -11.35 -5.17
N SER A 253 -6.65 -12.52 -5.37
CA SER A 253 -6.78 -13.70 -4.53
C SER A 253 -5.48 -14.51 -4.55
N SER A 254 -5.40 -15.60 -3.77
CA SER A 254 -4.22 -16.47 -3.79
C SER A 254 -3.88 -17.06 -5.16
N ASP A 255 -4.88 -17.16 -6.06
CA ASP A 255 -4.77 -17.82 -7.36
C ASP A 255 -4.85 -16.83 -8.54
N GLY A 256 -4.99 -15.53 -8.29
CA GLY A 256 -5.14 -14.52 -9.34
C GLY A 256 -4.77 -13.11 -8.88
N MET A 257 -4.08 -12.37 -9.75
CA MET A 257 -3.62 -11.01 -9.47
C MET A 257 -4.75 -9.97 -9.35
N GLY A 258 -5.96 -10.33 -9.78
CA GLY A 258 -7.09 -9.39 -9.89
C GLY A 258 -6.95 -8.47 -11.10
N THR A 259 -7.78 -7.44 -11.14
CA THR A 259 -7.80 -6.45 -12.23
C THR A 259 -7.32 -5.11 -11.71
N PRO A 260 -6.29 -4.49 -12.33
CA PRO A 260 -5.84 -3.17 -11.93
C PRO A 260 -6.94 -2.14 -12.16
N ARG A 261 -7.18 -1.27 -11.17
CA ARG A 261 -8.10 -0.13 -11.29
C ARG A 261 -7.33 1.17 -11.56
N PRO A 262 -8.01 2.27 -11.95
CA PRO A 262 -7.41 3.59 -11.92
C PRO A 262 -6.67 3.88 -10.60
N PRO A 263 -5.51 4.56 -10.62
CA PRO A 263 -4.86 5.19 -11.77
C PRO A 263 -3.98 4.24 -12.59
N LEU A 264 -3.83 2.98 -12.16
CA LEU A 264 -2.95 2.01 -12.82
C LEU A 264 -3.39 1.71 -14.26
N CYS A 265 -4.70 1.62 -14.48
CA CYS A 265 -5.28 1.23 -15.77
C CYS A 265 -6.59 1.95 -16.06
N GLY A 266 -6.93 2.04 -17.35
CA GLY A 266 -8.24 2.48 -17.83
C GLY A 266 -8.50 3.99 -17.80
N VAL A 267 -7.53 4.82 -17.41
CA VAL A 267 -7.66 6.29 -17.35
C VAL A 267 -7.22 6.98 -18.64
N TYR A 268 -6.17 6.47 -19.29
CA TYR A 268 -5.51 7.16 -20.42
C TYR A 268 -5.62 6.42 -21.74
N GLN A 269 -6.50 5.40 -21.80
CA GLN A 269 -6.71 4.56 -22.98
C GLN A 269 -7.90 5.11 -23.76
N GLU A 270 -7.64 5.74 -24.90
CA GLU A 270 -8.65 6.08 -25.92
C GLU A 270 -9.08 4.86 -26.74
#